data_AF-A0A6P8JHU5-F1
#
_entry.id   AF-A0A6P8JHU5-F1
#
_cell.length_a   1.000
_cell.length_b   1.000
_cell.length_c   1.000
_cell.angle_alpha   90.00
_cell.angle_beta   90.00
_cell.angle_gamma   90.00
#
_symmetry.space_group_name_H-M   'P 1'
#
loop_
_entity.id
_entity.type
_entity.pdbx_description
1 polymer ?
#
loop_
_entity_poly.entity_id
_entity_poly.type
_entity_poly.pdbx_seq_one_letter_code
_entity_poly.pdbx_strand_id
1 'polypeptide(L)'
;MQLATICFVIVLQAGINECGLKSHAELIRLAIKADNKIKDLIHKVSGFVKGNSEFKENYENLRIPLMENYTSLPTKLAHIREFKAYNMERLHLEQRIISAISKLHTPMSEDCDKLSENVRKQLFLMLVSSNKRKIDALENLKKGSCRRESSSHKNAPTTKIDGTSNKIVNILQTRKFTPNIYVKQNL
;
A
#
# COMPACT_ATOMS: atom_id res chain seq x y z
N MET A 1 -24.28 -32.48 37.58
CA MET A 1 -24.07 -32.59 36.12
C MET A 1 -25.18 -31.89 35.35
N GLN A 2 -26.47 -32.23 35.53
CA GLN A 2 -27.57 -31.62 34.74
C GLN A 2 -27.79 -30.12 34.95
N LEU A 3 -27.62 -29.61 36.18
CA LEU A 3 -27.84 -28.20 36.50
C LEU A 3 -26.84 -27.26 35.80
N ALA A 4 -25.57 -27.68 35.71
CA ALA A 4 -24.53 -26.93 35.02
C ALA A 4 -24.79 -26.84 33.52
N THR A 5 -25.29 -27.92 32.92
CA THR A 5 -25.69 -27.94 31.50
C THR A 5 -26.88 -27.03 31.24
N ILE A 6 -27.87 -27.00 32.14
CA ILE A 6 -29.03 -26.11 32.04
C ILE A 6 -28.61 -24.64 32.16
N CYS A 7 -27.74 -24.30 33.12
CA CYS A 7 -27.20 -22.94 33.24
C CYS A 7 -26.36 -22.54 32.02
N PHE A 8 -25.57 -23.45 31.47
CA PHE A 8 -24.78 -23.20 30.26
C PHE A 8 -25.68 -22.94 29.04
N VAL A 9 -26.76 -23.70 28.88
CA VAL A 9 -27.77 -23.46 27.83
C VAL A 9 -28.46 -22.11 28.04
N ILE A 10 -28.81 -21.74 29.28
CA ILE A 10 -29.41 -20.43 29.58
C ILE A 10 -28.44 -19.28 29.26
N VAL A 11 -27.16 -19.40 29.61
CA VAL A 11 -26.13 -18.39 29.29
C VAL A 11 -25.92 -18.28 27.79
N LEU A 12 -25.92 -19.39 27.06
CA LEU A 12 -25.84 -19.39 25.60
C LEU A 12 -27.09 -18.74 24.97
N GLN A 13 -28.29 -19.04 25.48
CA GLN A 13 -29.54 -18.43 25.00
C GLN A 13 -29.61 -16.93 25.31
N ALA A 14 -29.14 -16.52 26.50
CA ALA A 14 -29.04 -15.11 26.89
C ALA A 14 -28.03 -14.35 26.03
N GLY A 15 -26.89 -14.96 25.68
CA GLY A 15 -25.91 -14.39 24.75
C GLY A 15 -26.42 -14.24 23.31
N ILE A 16 -27.41 -15.04 22.90
CA ILE A 16 -28.09 -14.89 21.59
C ILE A 16 -29.12 -13.75 21.64
N ASN A 17 -29.76 -13.54 22.80
CA ASN A 17 -30.78 -12.49 23.01
C ASN A 17 -30.19 -11.12 23.39
N GLU A 18 -28.92 -11.04 23.80
CA GLU A 18 -28.19 -9.79 24.02
C GLU A 18 -27.70 -9.10 22.72
N CYS A 19 -28.05 -9.63 21.55
CA CYS A 19 -28.18 -8.81 20.35
C CYS A 19 -29.44 -7.95 20.47
N GLY A 20 -29.50 -7.09 21.48
CA GLY A 20 -30.58 -6.12 21.62
C GLY A 20 -30.74 -5.36 20.31
N LEU A 21 -31.98 -5.24 19.83
CA LEU A 21 -32.30 -4.37 18.70
C LEU A 21 -31.73 -2.99 19.01
N LYS A 22 -30.61 -2.64 18.38
CA LYS A 22 -30.09 -1.27 18.42
C LYS A 22 -31.22 -0.38 17.98
N SER A 23 -31.47 0.67 18.77
CA SER A 23 -32.50 1.63 18.38
C SER A 23 -32.18 2.16 16.98
N HIS A 24 -33.20 2.47 16.20
CA HIS A 24 -33.01 3.03 14.86
C HIS A 24 -32.08 4.28 14.90
N ALA A 25 -32.17 5.07 15.97
CA ALA A 25 -31.28 6.21 16.24
C ALA A 25 -29.80 5.81 16.42
N GLU A 26 -29.51 4.70 17.11
CA GLU A 26 -28.14 4.20 17.27
C GLU A 26 -27.54 3.71 15.95
N LEU A 27 -28.33 3.04 15.11
CA LEU A 27 -27.89 2.60 13.79
C LEU A 27 -27.53 3.80 12.89
N ILE A 28 -28.36 4.86 12.92
CA ILE A 28 -28.07 6.13 12.25
C ILE A 28 -26.78 6.74 12.78
N ARG A 29 -26.60 6.80 14.10
CA ARG A 29 -25.36 7.34 14.71
C ARG A 29 -24.11 6.58 14.28
N LEU A 30 -24.19 5.25 14.21
CA LEU A 30 -23.08 4.40 13.75
C LEU A 30 -22.78 4.60 12.26
N ALA A 31 -23.80 4.75 11.42
CA ALA A 31 -23.63 5.05 10.01
C ALA A 31 -22.93 6.40 9.79
N ILE A 32 -23.38 7.46 10.48
CA ILE A 32 -22.73 8.78 10.44
C ILE A 32 -21.27 8.70 10.90
N LYS A 33 -20.99 7.92 11.95
CA LYS A 33 -19.61 7.71 12.42
C LYS A 33 -18.75 7.00 11.36
N ALA A 34 -19.29 6.02 10.65
CA ALA A 34 -18.61 5.37 9.54
C ALA A 34 -18.33 6.36 8.40
N ASP A 35 -19.29 7.21 8.04
CA ASP A 35 -19.12 8.23 6.99
C ASP A 35 -18.02 9.24 7.34
N ASN A 36 -18.01 9.73 8.57
CA ASN A 36 -16.95 10.60 9.05
C ASN A 36 -15.58 9.90 9.01
N LYS A 37 -15.55 8.59 9.24
CA LYS A 37 -14.30 7.83 9.14
C LYS A 37 -13.83 7.66 7.70
N ILE A 38 -14.75 7.44 6.78
CA ILE A 38 -14.45 7.39 5.34
C ILE A 38 -13.88 8.75 4.90
N LYS A 39 -14.54 9.85 5.25
CA LYS A 39 -14.05 11.21 4.96
C LYS A 39 -12.65 11.45 5.53
N ASP A 40 -12.40 11.07 6.77
CA ASP A 40 -11.08 11.17 7.40
C ASP A 40 -9.99 10.40 6.63
N LEU A 41 -10.30 9.17 6.18
CA LEU A 41 -9.37 8.35 5.40
C LEU A 41 -9.05 8.96 4.04
N ILE A 42 -10.07 9.51 3.36
CA ILE A 42 -9.93 10.20 2.08
C ILE A 42 -8.96 11.38 2.19
N HIS A 43 -9.06 12.19 3.25
CA HIS A 43 -8.19 13.36 3.43
C HIS A 43 -6.76 13.01 3.88
N LYS A 44 -6.56 11.82 4.47
CA LYS A 44 -5.27 11.38 5.01
C LYS A 44 -4.44 10.51 4.05
N VAL A 45 -4.77 10.54 2.76
CA VAL A 45 -3.99 9.85 1.73
C VAL A 45 -2.61 10.51 1.60
N SER A 46 -1.56 9.69 1.64
CA SER A 46 -0.16 10.11 1.52
C SER A 46 0.67 9.11 0.70
N GLY A 47 1.93 9.45 0.38
CA GLY A 47 2.83 8.57 -0.36
C GLY A 47 2.62 8.58 -1.88
N PHE A 48 3.04 7.50 -2.57
CA PHE A 48 3.15 7.43 -4.03
C PHE A 48 1.87 6.95 -4.71
N VAL A 49 0.78 7.70 -4.53
CA VAL A 49 -0.56 7.32 -5.04
C VAL A 49 -0.84 7.76 -6.48
N LYS A 50 -0.17 8.80 -6.96
CA LYS A 50 -0.42 9.35 -8.30
C LYS A 50 0.07 8.37 -9.37
N GLY A 51 -0.85 7.94 -10.23
CA GLY A 51 -0.57 6.96 -11.30
C GLY A 51 -0.69 5.49 -10.87
N ASN A 52 -1.05 5.23 -9.62
CA ASN A 52 -1.34 3.88 -9.15
C ASN A 52 -2.82 3.54 -9.40
N SER A 53 -3.08 2.66 -10.37
CA SER A 53 -4.44 2.26 -10.75
C SER A 53 -5.16 1.45 -9.67
N GLU A 54 -4.45 0.56 -8.97
CA GLU A 54 -4.98 -0.23 -7.86
C GLU A 54 -5.38 0.66 -6.68
N PHE A 55 -4.58 1.70 -6.39
CA PHE A 55 -4.94 2.70 -5.38
C PHE A 55 -6.22 3.44 -5.78
N LYS A 56 -6.32 3.88 -7.04
CA LYS A 56 -7.50 4.58 -7.54
C LYS A 56 -8.77 3.75 -7.35
N GLU A 57 -8.73 2.46 -7.70
CA GLU A 57 -9.86 1.55 -7.53
C GLU A 57 -10.27 1.39 -6.06
N ASN A 58 -9.31 1.10 -5.17
CA ASN A 58 -9.57 0.99 -3.74
C ASN A 58 -10.10 2.30 -3.13
N TYR A 59 -9.60 3.43 -3.60
CA TYR A 59 -10.01 4.76 -3.16
C TYR A 59 -11.44 5.09 -3.61
N GLU A 60 -11.81 4.75 -4.85
CA GLU A 60 -13.19 4.93 -5.30
C GLU A 60 -14.15 3.98 -4.58
N ASN A 61 -13.77 2.71 -4.35
CA ASN A 61 -14.57 1.78 -3.55
C ASN A 61 -14.81 2.29 -2.13
N LEU A 62 -13.83 2.97 -1.53
CA LEU A 62 -14.00 3.65 -0.26
C LEU A 62 -15.01 4.81 -0.33
N ARG A 63 -15.15 5.49 -1.48
CA ARG A 63 -16.03 6.65 -1.68
C ARG A 63 -17.47 6.30 -2.02
N ILE A 64 -17.70 5.18 -2.70
CA ILE A 64 -19.05 4.71 -3.09
C ILE A 64 -20.06 4.86 -1.94
N PRO A 65 -19.75 4.44 -0.69
CA PRO A 65 -20.72 4.50 0.38
C PRO A 65 -21.10 5.91 0.88
N LEU A 66 -20.31 6.93 0.52
CA LEU A 66 -20.65 8.33 0.75
C LEU A 66 -21.57 8.90 -0.31
N MET A 67 -21.51 8.39 -1.53
CA MET A 67 -22.34 8.85 -2.65
C MET A 67 -23.73 8.23 -2.60
N GLU A 68 -23.81 6.97 -2.18
CA GLU A 68 -25.04 6.19 -2.31
C GLU A 68 -26.05 6.38 -1.18
N ASN A 69 -25.75 7.07 -0.07
CA ASN A 69 -26.60 7.30 1.12
C ASN A 69 -27.35 6.08 1.71
N TYR A 70 -27.23 4.90 1.10
CA TYR A 70 -28.09 3.72 1.27
C TYR A 70 -27.27 2.45 1.54
N THR A 71 -25.94 2.51 1.43
CA THR A 71 -25.10 1.36 1.75
C THR A 71 -25.20 1.05 3.25
N SER A 72 -25.54 -0.19 3.56
CA SER A 72 -25.72 -0.67 4.92
C SER A 72 -24.48 -0.39 5.78
N LEU A 73 -24.66 -0.14 7.08
CA LEU A 73 -23.54 0.02 8.01
C LEU A 73 -22.48 -1.10 7.89
N PRO A 74 -22.85 -2.40 7.77
CA PRO A 74 -21.90 -3.48 7.48
C PRO A 74 -21.05 -3.24 6.24
N THR A 75 -21.64 -2.80 5.13
CA THR A 75 -20.94 -2.51 3.88
C THR A 75 -19.95 -1.35 4.06
N LYS A 76 -20.36 -0.26 4.73
CA LYS A 76 -19.47 0.86 5.05
C LYS A 76 -18.25 0.40 5.85
N LEU A 77 -18.47 -0.47 6.84
CA LEU A 77 -17.40 -1.01 7.66
C LEU A 77 -16.46 -1.94 6.88
N ALA A 78 -16.98 -2.72 5.93
CA ALA A 78 -16.17 -3.57 5.05
C ALA A 78 -15.20 -2.73 4.21
N HIS A 79 -15.71 -1.73 3.48
CA HIS A 79 -14.88 -0.84 2.66
C HIS A 79 -13.82 -0.09 3.49
N ILE A 80 -14.16 0.37 4.70
CA ILE A 80 -13.19 0.99 5.61
C ILE A 80 -12.06 0.01 5.97
N ARG A 81 -12.40 -1.26 6.28
CA ARG A 81 -11.41 -2.28 6.67
C ARG A 81 -10.50 -2.64 5.51
N GLU A 82 -11.06 -2.89 4.34
CA GLU A 82 -10.34 -3.24 3.12
C GLU A 82 -9.37 -2.12 2.73
N PHE A 83 -9.86 -0.87 2.64
CA PHE A 83 -9.01 0.27 2.29
C PHE A 83 -7.88 0.47 3.30
N LYS A 84 -8.16 0.34 4.61
CA LYS A 84 -7.12 0.47 5.64
C LYS A 84 -6.03 -0.59 5.50
N ALA A 85 -6.43 -1.85 5.32
CA ALA A 85 -5.48 -2.95 5.16
C ALA A 85 -4.59 -2.73 3.94
N TYR A 86 -5.22 -2.45 2.79
CA TYR A 86 -4.53 -2.12 1.55
C TYR A 86 -3.56 -0.94 1.70
N ASN A 87 -4.05 0.18 2.24
CA ASN A 87 -3.29 1.42 2.32
C ASN A 87 -2.11 1.32 3.31
N MET A 88 -2.28 0.59 4.41
CA MET A 88 -1.19 0.30 5.36
C MET A 88 -0.08 -0.53 4.71
N GLU A 89 -0.44 -1.60 4.01
CA GLU A 89 0.52 -2.44 3.31
C GLU A 89 1.25 -1.64 2.23
N ARG A 90 0.52 -0.84 1.44
CA ARG A 90 1.08 0.02 0.40
C ARG A 90 2.15 0.95 0.96
N LEU A 91 1.83 1.68 2.03
CA LEU A 91 2.77 2.61 2.67
C LEU A 91 4.00 1.89 3.23
N HIS A 92 3.82 0.73 3.84
CA HIS A 92 4.92 -0.09 4.34
C HIS A 92 5.84 -0.57 3.19
N LEU A 93 5.28 -1.00 2.06
CA LEU A 93 6.05 -1.39 0.88
C LEU A 93 6.81 -0.20 0.27
N GLU A 94 6.18 0.98 0.20
CA GLU A 94 6.84 2.21 -0.25
C GLU A 94 8.06 2.56 0.61
N GLN A 95 7.91 2.50 1.94
CA GLN A 95 9.02 2.71 2.87
C GLN A 95 10.15 1.69 2.68
N ARG A 96 9.82 0.41 2.46
CA ARG A 96 10.80 -0.64 2.19
C ARG A 96 11.56 -0.38 0.88
N ILE A 97 10.88 0.07 -0.16
CA ILE A 97 11.52 0.44 -1.43
C ILE A 97 12.44 1.65 -1.25
N ILE A 98 12.00 2.69 -0.53
CA ILE A 98 12.85 3.86 -0.23
C ILE A 98 14.11 3.44 0.54
N SER A 99 13.97 2.55 1.54
CA SER A 99 15.11 2.00 2.29
C SER A 99 16.03 1.15 1.42
N ALA A 100 15.50 0.40 0.46
CA ALA A 100 16.32 -0.34 -0.50
C ALA A 100 17.12 0.61 -1.41
N ILE A 101 16.48 1.67 -1.91
CA ILE A 101 17.11 2.71 -2.73
C ILE A 101 18.26 3.38 -1.97
N SER A 102 18.07 3.70 -0.68
CA SER A 102 19.12 4.36 0.11
C SER A 102 20.34 3.47 0.35
N LYS A 103 20.14 2.15 0.52
CA LYS A 103 21.26 1.18 0.64
C LYS A 103 22.09 1.07 -0.64
N LEU A 104 21.46 1.23 -1.80
CA LEU A 104 22.13 1.25 -3.10
C LEU A 104 22.98 2.51 -3.33
N HIS A 105 22.91 3.51 -2.46
CA HIS A 105 23.76 4.71 -2.53
C HIS A 105 25.15 4.51 -1.92
N THR A 106 25.43 3.32 -1.36
CA THR A 106 26.74 2.99 -0.82
C THR A 106 27.68 2.62 -1.98
N PRO A 107 28.80 3.33 -2.19
CA PRO A 107 29.67 3.11 -3.34
C PRO A 107 30.24 1.68 -3.33
N MET A 108 30.10 1.01 -4.48
CA MET A 108 30.81 -0.22 -4.83
C MET A 108 31.61 0.09 -6.11
N SER A 109 32.34 -0.85 -6.69
CA SER A 109 33.15 -0.59 -7.91
C SER A 109 32.34 0.04 -9.06
N GLU A 110 33.01 0.65 -10.04
CA GLU A 110 32.40 1.43 -11.13
C GLU A 110 31.35 0.66 -11.96
N ASP A 111 31.52 -0.65 -12.15
CA ASP A 111 30.52 -1.52 -12.80
C ASP A 111 29.30 -1.78 -11.91
N CYS A 112 29.49 -1.85 -10.59
CA CYS A 112 28.41 -1.94 -9.62
C CYS A 112 27.62 -0.64 -9.54
N ASP A 113 28.23 0.51 -9.83
CA ASP A 113 27.56 1.80 -9.81
C ASP A 113 26.50 1.91 -10.93
N LYS A 114 26.84 1.48 -12.16
CA LYS A 114 25.88 1.45 -13.29
C LYS A 114 24.72 0.50 -13.02
N LEU A 115 25.02 -0.69 -12.49
CA LEU A 115 23.98 -1.66 -12.11
C LEU A 115 23.09 -1.13 -10.98
N SER A 116 23.69 -0.51 -9.95
CA SER A 116 23.00 0.14 -8.85
C SER A 116 22.08 1.27 -9.33
N GLU A 117 22.53 2.09 -10.28
CA GLU A 117 21.73 3.16 -10.86
C GLU A 117 20.50 2.63 -11.61
N ASN A 118 20.66 1.57 -12.41
CA ASN A 118 19.56 0.94 -13.12
C ASN A 118 18.54 0.31 -12.16
N VAL A 119 19.01 -0.42 -11.15
CA VAL A 119 18.15 -1.00 -10.11
C VAL A 119 17.41 0.10 -9.36
N ARG A 120 18.07 1.21 -9.04
CA ARG A 120 17.46 2.37 -8.38
C ARG A 120 16.34 2.96 -9.22
N LYS A 121 16.57 3.18 -10.52
CA LYS A 121 15.53 3.68 -11.46
C LYS A 121 14.32 2.75 -11.48
N GLN A 122 14.56 1.43 -11.55
CA GLN A 122 13.48 0.44 -11.52
C GLN A 122 12.69 0.50 -10.20
N LEU A 123 13.37 0.54 -9.05
CA LEU A 123 12.72 0.65 -7.75
C LEU A 123 11.89 1.93 -7.61
N PHE A 124 12.37 3.07 -8.14
CA PHE A 124 11.58 4.30 -8.16
C PHE A 124 10.27 4.16 -8.95
N LEU A 125 10.30 3.47 -10.11
CA LEU A 125 9.08 3.21 -10.88
C LEU A 125 8.10 2.29 -10.13
N MET A 126 8.59 1.42 -9.26
CA MET A 126 7.74 0.52 -8.49
C MET A 126 6.97 1.23 -7.37
N LEU A 127 7.40 2.41 -6.93
CA LEU A 127 6.70 3.17 -5.89
C LEU A 127 5.24 3.49 -6.26
N VAL A 128 4.96 3.73 -7.55
CA VAL A 128 3.61 4.01 -8.06
C VAL A 128 2.89 2.77 -8.61
N SER A 129 3.51 1.59 -8.56
CA SER A 129 2.92 0.33 -9.04
C SER A 129 2.01 -0.33 -7.99
N SER A 130 1.31 -1.42 -8.34
CA SER A 130 0.49 -2.19 -7.40
C SER A 130 1.32 -2.81 -6.26
N ASN A 131 0.68 -3.16 -5.14
CA ASN A 131 1.34 -3.81 -4.00
C ASN A 131 2.05 -5.10 -4.42
N LYS A 132 1.41 -5.91 -5.27
CA LYS A 132 2.02 -7.14 -5.80
C LYS A 132 3.33 -6.86 -6.54
N ARG A 133 3.34 -5.86 -7.44
CA ARG A 133 4.55 -5.47 -8.17
C ARG A 133 5.65 -4.91 -7.26
N LYS A 134 5.27 -4.18 -6.20
CA LYS A 134 6.22 -3.72 -5.17
C LYS A 134 6.89 -4.88 -4.44
N ILE A 135 6.11 -5.90 -4.08
CA ILE A 135 6.61 -7.12 -3.42
C ILE A 135 7.59 -7.84 -4.35
N ASP A 136 7.19 -8.09 -5.60
CA ASP A 136 8.02 -8.80 -6.58
C ASP A 136 9.36 -8.08 -6.81
N ALA A 137 9.34 -6.75 -6.89
CA ALA A 137 10.55 -5.95 -7.04
C ALA A 137 11.49 -6.06 -5.81
N LEU A 138 10.94 -6.04 -4.60
CA LEU A 138 11.71 -6.20 -3.36
C LEU A 138 12.29 -7.61 -3.22
N GLU A 139 11.61 -8.65 -3.73
CA GLU A 139 12.12 -10.02 -3.75
C GLU A 139 13.22 -10.20 -4.80
N ASN A 140 13.04 -9.63 -5.99
CA ASN A 140 14.05 -9.69 -7.05
C ASN A 140 15.34 -8.96 -6.67
N LEU A 141 15.24 -7.88 -5.89
CA LEU A 141 16.40 -7.19 -5.33
C LEU A 141 17.26 -8.12 -4.44
N LYS A 142 16.63 -9.00 -3.66
CA LYS A 142 17.37 -9.95 -2.80
C LYS A 142 18.19 -10.96 -3.62
N LYS A 143 17.77 -11.24 -4.85
CA LYS A 143 18.41 -12.21 -5.75
C LYS A 143 19.52 -11.56 -6.59
N GLY A 144 19.40 -10.27 -6.91
CA GLY A 144 20.38 -9.50 -7.69
C GLY A 144 21.28 -8.63 -6.82
N SER A 145 22.14 -9.23 -5.98
CA SER A 145 23.17 -8.45 -5.29
C SER A 145 24.48 -8.45 -6.09
N CYS A 146 25.07 -7.27 -6.31
CA CYS A 146 26.51 -7.15 -6.51
C CYS A 146 27.19 -7.76 -5.29
N ARG A 147 27.65 -9.00 -5.40
CA ARG A 147 28.43 -9.62 -4.34
C ARG A 147 29.69 -8.78 -4.22
N ARG A 148 30.00 -8.27 -3.02
CA ARG A 148 31.37 -7.83 -2.74
C ARG A 148 32.24 -9.04 -3.01
N GLU A 149 32.95 -9.05 -4.13
CA GLU A 149 34.06 -9.96 -4.31
C GLU A 149 35.09 -9.57 -3.27
N SER A 150 35.01 -10.21 -2.10
CA SER A 150 36.20 -10.45 -1.29
C SER A 150 37.15 -11.21 -2.20
N SER A 151 38.21 -10.52 -2.61
CA SER A 151 39.31 -10.98 -3.46
C SER A 151 39.55 -12.49 -3.39
N SER A 152 39.15 -13.20 -4.44
CA SER A 152 39.90 -14.37 -4.90
C SER A 152 39.62 -14.59 -6.39
N HIS A 153 40.59 -14.17 -7.19
CA HIS A 153 40.88 -14.54 -8.58
C HIS A 153 39.87 -15.39 -9.40
N LYS A 154 39.55 -14.80 -10.57
CA LYS A 154 39.48 -15.37 -11.94
C LYS A 154 38.11 -15.66 -12.59
N ASN A 155 37.89 -14.89 -13.66
CA ASN A 155 37.38 -15.20 -15.00
C ASN A 155 35.88 -15.03 -15.31
N ALA A 156 35.63 -14.20 -16.34
CA ALA A 156 34.35 -13.77 -16.93
C ALA A 156 33.57 -14.90 -17.65
N PRO A 157 32.29 -14.67 -18.05
CA PRO A 157 32.04 -14.11 -19.40
C PRO A 157 30.88 -13.10 -19.52
N THR A 158 31.01 -12.25 -20.55
CA THR A 158 30.09 -11.19 -21.00
C THR A 158 28.79 -11.70 -21.64
N THR A 159 27.66 -11.07 -21.32
CA THR A 159 26.45 -11.05 -22.16
C THR A 159 25.95 -9.62 -22.38
N LYS A 160 25.84 -9.24 -23.66
CA LYS A 160 25.32 -7.97 -24.14
C LYS A 160 23.80 -7.93 -23.94
N ILE A 161 23.25 -6.79 -23.53
CA ILE A 161 21.81 -6.53 -23.59
C ILE A 161 21.60 -5.23 -24.37
N ASP A 162 20.91 -5.37 -25.50
CA ASP A 162 20.52 -4.32 -26.43
C ASP A 162 19.64 -3.25 -25.79
N GLY A 163 19.92 -2.01 -26.17
CA GLY A 163 19.21 -0.84 -25.71
C GLY A 163 17.91 -0.61 -26.48
N THR A 164 16.87 -0.20 -25.77
CA THR A 164 15.89 0.74 -26.33
C THR A 164 15.21 1.56 -25.22
N SER A 165 15.06 2.85 -25.50
CA SER A 165 14.10 3.79 -24.91
C SER A 165 14.58 4.75 -23.82
N ASN A 166 15.58 5.56 -24.20
CA ASN A 166 16.06 6.79 -23.54
C ASN A 166 15.03 7.94 -23.43
N LYS A 167 13.73 7.74 -23.69
CA LYS A 167 12.77 8.86 -23.76
C LYS A 167 12.10 9.23 -22.43
N ILE A 168 12.03 8.31 -21.46
CA ILE A 168 11.32 8.53 -20.20
C ILE A 168 12.23 9.13 -19.11
N VAL A 169 13.55 8.91 -19.22
CA VAL A 169 14.54 9.27 -18.18
C VAL A 169 14.70 10.79 -18.02
N ASN A 170 14.52 11.57 -19.08
CA ASN A 170 14.77 13.02 -19.05
C ASN A 170 13.69 13.86 -18.36
N ILE A 171 12.49 13.33 -18.11
CA ILE A 171 11.41 14.11 -17.46
C ILE A 171 11.52 14.08 -15.93
N LEU A 172 12.22 13.08 -15.37
CA LEU A 172 12.25 12.83 -13.92
C LEU A 172 13.54 13.30 -13.23
N GLN A 173 14.60 13.66 -13.98
CA GLN A 173 15.88 14.09 -13.41
C GLN A 173 15.92 15.58 -12.99
N THR A 174 14.96 16.42 -13.40
CA THR A 174 15.05 17.89 -13.18
C THR A 174 14.15 18.46 -12.08
N ARG A 175 13.42 17.64 -11.30
CA ARG A 175 12.60 18.17 -10.19
C ARG A 175 13.17 17.78 -8.84
N LYS A 176 13.83 18.73 -8.17
CA LYS A 176 13.94 18.75 -6.70
C LYS A 176 12.51 18.60 -6.15
N PHE A 177 12.21 17.44 -5.58
CA PHE A 177 10.89 17.17 -5.03
C PHE A 177 10.74 17.92 -3.70
N THR A 178 10.14 19.10 -3.75
CA THR A 178 9.42 19.67 -2.60
C THR A 178 8.10 18.90 -2.44
N PRO A 179 7.75 18.45 -1.23
CA PRO A 179 6.47 17.79 -0.99
C PRO A 179 5.36 18.81 -1.21
N ASN A 180 4.66 18.70 -2.34
CA ASN A 180 3.56 19.59 -2.66
C ASN A 180 2.33 19.12 -1.88
N ILE A 181 1.99 19.88 -0.84
CA ILE A 181 0.71 19.83 -0.14
C ILE A 181 -0.37 20.09 -1.19
N TYR A 182 -1.35 19.18 -1.32
CA TYR A 182 -2.45 19.34 -2.27
C TYR A 182 -3.17 20.68 -2.03
N VAL A 183 -2.99 21.60 -2.98
CA VAL A 183 -3.85 22.76 -3.15
C VAL A 183 -5.12 22.29 -3.86
N LYS A 184 -6.25 22.49 -3.17
CA LYS A 184 -7.62 22.46 -3.71
C LYS A 184 -7.67 23.08 -5.11
N GLN A 185 -8.06 22.31 -6.12
CA GLN A 185 -8.72 22.85 -7.31
C GLN A 185 -9.80 21.88 -7.79
N ASN A 186 -11.05 22.27 -7.51
CA ASN A 186 -12.30 22.06 -8.24
C ASN A 186 -12.44 20.80 -9.12
N LEU A 187 -13.23 19.84 -8.63
CA LEU A 187 -14.48 19.31 -9.20
C LEU A 187 -14.87 18.00 -8.49
#